data_AF-J2AUJ5-F1
#
_entry.id   AF-J2AUJ5-F1
#
_cell.length_a   1.000
_cell.length_b   1.000
_cell.length_c   1.000
_cell.angle_alpha   90.00
_cell.angle_beta   90.00
_cell.angle_gamma   90.00
#
_symmetry.space_group_name_H-M   'P 1'
#
loop_
_entity.id
_entity.type
_entity.pdbx_description
1 polymer ?
#
loop_
_entity_poly.entity_id
_entity_poly.type
_entity_poly.pdbx_seq_one_letter_code
_entity_poly.pdbx_strand_id
1 'polypeptide(L)' 'MERRLAAILIADVVGYGKHSRTDEEGTRERFNRDLHELIEPAIARHAG' A
#
# COMPACT_ATOMS: atom_id res chain seq x y z
N MET A 1 -2.75 26.50 -12.41
CA MET A 1 -2.98 25.51 -11.34
C MET A 1 -4.44 25.59 -10.96
N GLU A 2 -5.17 24.48 -11.03
CA GLU A 2 -6.54 24.41 -10.49
C GLU A 2 -6.52 24.06 -9.01
N ARG A 3 -7.35 24.73 -8.22
CA ARG A 3 -7.57 24.43 -6.79
C ARG A 3 -8.88 23.66 -6.66
N ARG A 4 -8.84 22.51 -5.98
CA ARG A 4 -10.03 21.71 -5.67
C ARG A 4 -9.93 21.12 -4.27
N LEU A 5 -11.07 20.84 -3.64
CA LEU A 5 -11.14 20.06 -2.40
C LEU A 5 -11.04 18.57 -2.76
N ALA A 6 -10.24 17.81 -2.03
CA ALA A 6 -10.05 16.37 -2.22
C ALA A 6 -9.76 15.68 -0.89
N ALA A 7 -10.16 14.42 -0.76
CA ALA A 7 -9.68 13.53 0.29
C ALA A 7 -8.31 12.96 -0.10
N ILE A 8 -7.40 12.83 0.86
CA ILE A 8 -6.05 12.27 0.66
C ILE A 8 -5.86 11.14 1.66
N LEU A 9 -5.56 9.94 1.15
CA LEU A 9 -5.19 8.78 1.94
C LEU A 9 -3.67 8.62 1.95
N ILE A 10 -3.11 8.30 3.11
CA ILE A 10 -1.70 7.95 3.30
C ILE A 10 -1.65 6.69 4.16
N ALA A 11 -0.87 5.70 3.74
CA ALA A 11 -0.65 4.45 4.46
C ALA A 11 0.81 4.04 4.39
N ASP A 12 1.27 3.29 5.39
CA ASP A 12 2.64 2.75 5.48
C ASP A 12 2.59 1.31 6.00
N VAL A 13 3.65 0.55 5.74
CA VAL A 13 3.81 -0.82 6.22
C VAL A 13 4.61 -0.81 7.52
N VAL A 14 3.90 -1.01 8.63
CA VAL A 14 4.50 -1.02 9.97
C VAL A 14 5.63 -2.05 10.05
N GLY A 15 6.83 -1.58 10.39
CA GLY A 15 7.98 -2.44 10.60
C GLY A 15 8.59 -3.05 9.33
N TYR A 16 8.25 -2.55 8.14
CA TYR A 16 8.76 -3.09 6.87
C TYR A 16 10.28 -3.27 6.86
N GLY A 17 11.03 -2.29 7.36
CA GLY A 17 12.50 -2.37 7.44
C GLY A 17 13.01 -3.47 8.37
N LYS A 18 12.28 -3.80 9.44
CA LYS A 18 12.61 -4.94 10.33
C LYS A 18 12.35 -6.26 9.61
N HIS A 19 11.20 -6.39 8.94
CA HIS A 19 10.84 -7.61 8.21
C HIS A 19 11.78 -7.87 7.03
N SER A 20 12.08 -6.83 6.24
CA SER A 20 12.99 -6.90 5.11
C SER A 20 14.42 -7.26 5.52
N ARG A 21 14.90 -6.80 6.68
CA ARG A 21 16.21 -7.20 7.21
C ARG A 21 16.29 -8.71 7.52
N THR A 22 15.18 -9.33 7.91
CA THR A 22 15.12 -10.76 8.20
C THR A 22 14.94 -11.58 6.93
N ASP A 23 14.09 -11.11 6.02
CA ASP A 23 13.72 -11.78 4.77
C ASP A 23 13.23 -10.70 3.78
N GLU A 24 14.13 -10.24 2.91
CA GLU A 24 13.83 -9.15 1.98
C GLU A 24 12.84 -9.59 0.90
N GLU A 25 13.15 -10.71 0.23
CA GLU A 25 12.37 -11.21 -0.90
C GLU A 25 10.97 -11.63 -0.47
N GLY A 26 10.86 -12.46 0.57
CA GLY A 26 9.55 -12.90 1.03
C GLY A 26 8.71 -11.75 1.62
N THR A 27 9.33 -10.73 2.23
CA THR A 27 8.59 -9.54 2.68
C THR A 27 8.04 -8.76 1.50
N ARG A 28 8.83 -8.58 0.43
CA ARG A 28 8.40 -7.87 -0.77
C ARG A 28 7.32 -8.65 -1.53
N GLU A 29 7.45 -9.96 -1.66
CA GLU A 29 6.43 -10.82 -2.27
C GLU A 29 5.10 -10.77 -1.52
N ARG A 30 5.14 -10.90 -0.18
CA ARG A 30 3.93 -10.79 0.65
C ARG A 30 3.28 -9.43 0.51
N PHE A 31 4.05 -8.34 0.56
CA PHE A 31 3.54 -7.00 0.37
C PHE A 31 2.90 -6.80 -1.02
N ASN A 32 3.59 -7.22 -2.09
CA ASN A 32 3.07 -7.08 -3.45
C ASN A 32 1.78 -7.88 -3.67
N ARG A 33 1.69 -9.10 -3.11
CA ARG A 33 0.47 -9.89 -3.15
C ARG A 33 -0.68 -9.15 -2.46
N ASP A 34 -0.48 -8.71 -1.23
CA ASP A 34 -1.54 -8.02 -0.48
C ASP A 34 -1.91 -6.67 -1.13
N LEU A 35 -0.94 -5.98 -1.75
CA LEU A 35 -1.17 -4.76 -2.52
C LEU A 35 -2.13 -5.02 -3.70
N HIS A 36 -1.84 -6.03 -4.52
CA HIS A 36 -2.62 -6.33 -5.72
C HIS A 36 -3.94 -7.05 -5.44
N GLU A 37 -3.99 -7.91 -4.43
CA GLU A 37 -5.17 -8.73 -4.15
C GLU A 37 -6.16 -8.04 -3.21
N LEU A 38 -5.71 -7.11 -2.37
CA LEU A 38 -6.55 -6.50 -1.33
C LEU A 38 -6.62 -4.98 -1.42
N ILE A 39 -5.47 -4.29 -1.47
CA ILE A 39 -5.42 -2.83 -1.32
C ILE A 39 -5.90 -2.13 -2.59
N GLU A 40 -5.34 -2.46 -3.75
CA GLU A 40 -5.73 -1.87 -5.03
C GLU A 40 -7.22 -2.11 -5.36
N PRO A 41 -7.77 -3.33 -5.19
CA PRO A 41 -9.20 -3.56 -5.40
C PRO A 41 -10.09 -2.79 -4.43
N ALA A 42 -9.68 -2.63 -3.17
CA ALA A 42 -10.45 -1.87 -2.18
C ALA A 42 -10.52 -0.38 -2.54
N ILE A 43 -9.38 0.22 -2.90
CA ILE A 43 -9.31 1.61 -3.38
C ILE A 43 -10.20 1.80 -4.62
N ALA A 44 -10.07 0.90 -5.59
CA ALA A 44 -10.86 0.95 -6.82
C ALA A 44 -12.37 0.83 -6.55
N ARG A 45 -12.78 -0.04 -5.62
CA ARG A 45 -14.18 -0.20 -5.21
C ARG A 45 -14.79 1.09 -4.66
N HIS A 46 -13.99 1.95 -4.04
CA HIS A 46 -14.41 3.22 -3.46
C HIS A 46 -14.17 4.44 -4.38
N ALA A 47 -13.69 4.21 -5.61
CA ALA A 47 -13.35 5.23 -6.62
C ALA A 47 -12.28 6.23 -6.16
N GLY A 48 -11.38 5.80 -5.27
CA GLY A 48 -10.30 6.60 -4.70
C GLY A 48 -10.05 6.28 -3.23
#